data_AF-A0A9Q8XN07-F1
#
_entry.id   AF-A0A9Q8XN07-F1
#
_cell.length_a   1.000
_cell.length_b   1.000
_cell.length_c   1.000
_cell.angle_alpha   90.00
_cell.angle_beta   90.00
_cell.angle_gamma   90.00
#
_symmetry.space_group_name_H-M   'P 1'
#
loop_
_entity.id
_entity.type
_entity.pdbx_description
1 polymer ?
#
loop_
_entity_poly.entity_id
_entity_poly.type
_entity_poly.pdbx_seq_one_letter_code
_entity_poly.pdbx_strand_id
1 'polypeptide(L)'
;MKTLELHVYGIIISYNSEDDKKGCAISTDLKELPETEENAEFNCAVDGIESMILGHFAAGIDVKCEAYLEGLETAYNAVSAQFS
;
A
#
# COMPACT_ATOMS: atom_id res chain seq x y z
N MET A 1 -0.20 -6.36 19.01
CA MET A 1 -0.42 -5.86 17.63
C MET A 1 -0.06 -4.39 17.63
N LYS A 2 0.88 -4.00 16.79
CA LYS A 2 1.28 -2.62 16.56
C LYS A 2 0.75 -2.14 15.22
N THR A 3 0.61 -0.83 15.06
CA THR A 3 0.24 -0.20 13.80
C THR A 3 1.31 0.80 13.38
N LEU A 4 1.42 0.98 12.08
CA LEU A 4 2.24 2.00 11.43
C LEU A 4 1.36 2.77 10.45
N GLU A 5 1.19 4.06 10.67
CA GLU A 5 0.51 4.97 9.75
C GLU A 5 1.54 5.65 8.85
N LEU A 6 1.30 5.63 7.54
CA LEU A 6 2.16 6.33 6.56
C LEU A 6 1.67 7.75 6.25
N HIS A 7 0.51 8.15 6.80
CA HIS A 7 -0.12 9.46 6.64
C HIS A 7 -0.38 9.89 5.18
N VAL A 8 -0.36 8.94 4.25
CA VAL A 8 -0.66 9.10 2.83
C VAL A 8 -1.64 8.00 2.43
N TYR A 9 -2.66 8.35 1.63
CA TYR A 9 -3.70 7.44 1.12
C TYR A 9 -4.38 6.52 2.16
N GLY A 10 -4.49 6.97 3.41
CA GLY A 10 -5.08 6.17 4.49
C GLY A 10 -4.31 4.89 4.80
N ILE A 11 -3.03 4.78 4.43
CA ILE A 11 -2.27 3.53 4.55
C ILE A 11 -1.89 3.25 6.00
N ILE A 12 -2.34 2.09 6.48
CA ILE A 12 -2.06 1.56 7.81
C ILE A 12 -1.51 0.14 7.68
N ILE A 13 -0.32 -0.08 8.25
CA ILE A 13 0.30 -1.41 8.34
C ILE A 13 0.17 -1.94 9.77
N SER A 14 -0.46 -3.09 9.94
CA SER A 14 -0.58 -3.81 11.22
C SER A 14 0.45 -4.93 11.29
N TYR A 15 1.16 -5.08 12.41
CA TYR A 15 2.22 -6.09 12.58
C TYR A 15 2.37 -6.56 14.04
N ASN A 16 3.04 -7.70 14.23
CA ASN A 16 3.13 -8.38 15.53
C ASN A 16 4.24 -7.81 16.42
N SER A 17 5.47 -7.74 15.92
CA SER A 17 6.64 -7.21 16.65
C SER A 17 7.66 -6.60 15.66
N GLU A 18 8.64 -5.84 16.17
CA GLU A 18 9.72 -5.29 15.33
C GLU A 18 10.61 -6.38 14.74
N ASP A 19 10.82 -7.45 15.50
CA ASP A 19 11.70 -8.56 15.15
C ASP A 19 11.03 -9.59 14.22
N ASP A 20 9.69 -9.61 14.18
CA ASP A 20 8.90 -10.48 13.30
C ASP A 20 7.80 -9.70 12.58
N LYS A 21 8.17 -9.21 11.39
CA LYS A 21 7.28 -8.54 10.45
C LYS A 21 6.65 -9.50 9.42
N LYS A 22 6.85 -10.82 9.52
CA LYS A 22 6.41 -11.78 8.49
C LYS A 22 4.90 -12.03 8.45
N GLY A 23 4.17 -11.53 9.44
CA GLY A 23 2.70 -11.56 9.50
C GLY A 23 2.07 -10.17 9.49
N CYS A 24 2.66 -9.22 8.76
CA CYS A 24 2.07 -7.90 8.60
C CYS A 24 0.86 -7.92 7.67
N ALA A 25 -0.05 -6.97 7.87
CA ALA A 25 -1.21 -6.71 7.02
C ALA A 25 -1.29 -5.22 6.70
N ILE A 26 -1.87 -4.88 5.54
CA ILE A 26 -2.06 -3.50 5.08
C ILE A 26 -3.55 -3.21 4.90
N SER A 27 -3.95 -1.99 5.24
CA SER A 27 -5.26 -1.40 4.95
C SER A 27 -5.02 -0.05 4.29
N THR A 28 -5.76 0.27 3.23
CA THR A 28 -5.62 1.53 2.49
C THR A 28 -6.97 2.01 1.97
N ASP A 29 -7.02 3.28 1.56
CA ASP A 29 -8.16 3.87 0.84
C ASP A 29 -7.87 4.00 -0.68
N LEU A 30 -6.92 3.22 -1.22
CA LEU A 30 -6.46 3.34 -2.61
C LEU A 30 -7.41 2.70 -3.63
N LYS A 31 -8.15 1.67 -3.22
CA LYS A 31 -9.07 0.94 -4.10
C LYS A 31 -10.36 1.70 -4.30
N GLU A 32 -10.95 1.55 -5.49
CA GLU A 32 -12.28 2.05 -5.76
C GLU A 32 -13.33 1.10 -5.17
N LEU A 33 -14.28 1.68 -4.43
CA LEU A 33 -15.37 0.96 -3.78
C LEU A 33 -16.73 1.50 -4.23
N PRO A 34 -17.76 0.64 -4.38
CA PRO A 34 -17.69 -0.83 -4.26
C PRO A 34 -16.88 -1.46 -5.40
N GLU A 35 -16.35 -2.67 -5.15
CA GLU A 35 -15.70 -3.45 -6.22
C GLU A 35 -16.74 -3.84 -7.28
N THR A 36 -16.46 -3.51 -8.54
CA THR A 36 -17.28 -3.81 -9.71
C THR A 36 -16.41 -4.47 -10.78
N GLU A 37 -17.02 -5.05 -11.81
CA GLU A 37 -16.25 -5.56 -12.97
C GLU A 37 -15.50 -4.44 -13.70
N GLU A 38 -16.01 -3.20 -13.66
CA GLU A 38 -15.41 -2.03 -14.34
C GLU A 38 -14.13 -1.56 -13.65
N ASN A 39 -14.04 -1.65 -12.32
CA ASN A 39 -12.85 -1.24 -11.56
C ASN A 39 -11.96 -2.42 -11.11
N ALA A 40 -12.29 -3.65 -11.50
CA ALA A 40 -11.55 -4.85 -11.10
C ALA A 40 -10.08 -4.80 -11.54
N GLU A 41 -9.81 -4.32 -12.76
CA GLU A 41 -8.43 -4.21 -13.27
C GLU A 41 -7.62 -3.13 -12.54
N PHE A 42 -8.24 -1.98 -12.25
CA PHE A 42 -7.65 -0.92 -11.43
C PHE A 42 -7.33 -1.42 -10.02
N ASN A 43 -8.31 -2.05 -9.36
CA ASN A 43 -8.14 -2.58 -8.00
C ASN A 43 -7.09 -3.69 -7.95
N CYS A 44 -6.94 -4.50 -9.02
CA CYS A 44 -5.87 -5.48 -9.14
C CYS A 44 -4.49 -4.82 -9.28
N ALA A 45 -4.37 -3.70 -9.99
CA ALA A 45 -3.13 -2.94 -10.05
C ALA A 45 -2.79 -2.32 -8.67
N VAL A 46 -3.80 -1.81 -7.95
CA VAL A 46 -3.64 -1.31 -6.58
C VAL A 46 -3.21 -2.42 -5.61
N ASP A 47 -3.76 -3.64 -5.72
CA ASP A 47 -3.32 -4.81 -4.95
C ASP A 47 -1.81 -5.07 -5.10
N GLY A 48 -1.27 -4.87 -6.31
CA GLY A 48 0.16 -4.96 -6.58
C GLY A 48 0.97 -3.94 -5.79
N ILE A 49 0.50 -2.69 -5.74
CA ILE A 49 1.12 -1.61 -4.95
C ILE A 49 1.09 -1.95 -3.46
N GLU A 50 -0.07 -2.33 -2.93
CA GLU A 50 -0.25 -2.70 -1.52
C GLU A 50 0.67 -3.85 -1.12
N SER A 51 0.75 -4.89 -1.96
CA SER A 51 1.61 -6.06 -1.76
C SER A 51 3.10 -5.68 -1.75
N MET A 52 3.52 -4.76 -2.63
CA MET A 52 4.90 -4.26 -2.66
C MET A 52 5.26 -3.49 -1.39
N ILE A 53 4.38 -2.58 -0.92
CA ILE A 53 4.58 -1.86 0.34
C ILE A 53 4.76 -2.84 1.50
N LEU A 54 3.87 -3.83 1.59
CA LEU A 54 3.90 -4.83 2.65
C LEU A 54 5.18 -5.67 2.61
N GLY A 55 5.59 -6.12 1.42
CA GLY A 55 6.84 -6.85 1.22
C GLY A 55 8.09 -6.05 1.59
N HIS A 56 8.14 -4.77 1.21
CA HIS A 56 9.22 -3.87 1.57
C HIS A 56 9.29 -3.61 3.08
N PHE A 57 8.14 -3.36 3.72
CA PHE A 57 8.06 -3.22 5.17
C PHE A 57 8.56 -4.48 5.89
N ALA A 58 8.14 -5.66 5.45
CA ALA A 58 8.57 -6.94 5.99
C ALA A 58 10.08 -7.20 5.80
N ALA A 59 10.66 -6.71 4.71
CA ALA A 59 12.09 -6.77 4.43
C ALA A 59 12.93 -5.75 5.22
N GLY A 60 12.30 -4.86 5.99
CA GLY A 60 12.98 -3.84 6.79
C GLY A 60 13.30 -2.55 6.03
N ILE A 61 12.73 -2.34 4.85
CA ILE A 61 12.82 -1.06 4.14
C ILE A 61 12.02 -0.01 4.92
N ASP A 62 12.59 1.19 5.05
CA ASP A 62 11.91 2.32 5.66
C ASP A 62 10.86 2.91 4.70
N VAL A 63 9.64 2.38 4.80
CA VAL A 63 8.48 2.81 4.01
C VAL A 63 7.89 4.15 4.45
N LYS A 64 8.43 4.79 5.50
CA LYS A 64 8.02 6.13 5.96
C LYS A 64 8.87 7.25 5.41
N CYS A 65 10.02 6.94 4.81
CA CYS A 65 10.91 7.99 4.35
C CYS A 65 10.26 8.75 3.18
N GLU A 66 10.51 10.06 3.09
CA GLU A 66 9.87 10.95 2.11
C GLU A 66 10.04 10.46 0.67
N ALA A 67 11.23 9.94 0.33
CA ALA A 67 11.49 9.39 -1.00
C ALA A 67 10.64 8.15 -1.34
N TYR A 68 10.32 7.32 -0.34
CA TYR A 68 9.44 6.17 -0.53
C TYR A 68 8.00 6.61 -0.75
N LEU A 69 7.53 7.58 0.03
CA LEU A 69 6.18 8.14 -0.09
C LEU A 69 5.97 8.82 -1.45
N GLU A 70 6.92 9.66 -1.89
CA GLU A 70 6.88 10.28 -3.24
C GLU A 70 6.84 9.22 -4.35
N GLY A 71 7.63 8.15 -4.22
CA GLY A 71 7.64 7.05 -5.18
C GLY A 71 6.31 6.29 -5.22
N LEU A 72 5.67 6.12 -4.06
CA LEU A 72 4.35 5.52 -3.95
C LEU A 72 3.27 6.41 -4.60
N GLU A 73 3.26 7.71 -4.33
CA GLU A 73 2.34 8.65 -4.97
C GLU A 73 2.51 8.65 -6.49
N THR A 74 3.77 8.64 -6.96
CA THR A 74 4.08 8.55 -8.40
C THR A 74 3.56 7.25 -9.01
N ALA A 75 3.76 6.11 -8.34
CA ALA A 75 3.29 4.81 -8.83
C ALA A 75 1.76 4.73 -8.87
N TYR A 76 1.08 5.20 -7.81
CA TYR A 76 -0.38 5.25 -7.77
C TYR A 76 -0.94 6.16 -8.87
N ASN A 77 -0.41 7.38 -9.02
CA ASN A 77 -0.84 8.30 -10.07
C ASN A 77 -0.65 7.71 -11.48
N ALA A 78 0.44 6.96 -11.71
CA ALA A 78 0.67 6.29 -12.99
C ALA A 78 -0.33 5.16 -13.25
N VAL A 79 -0.75 4.43 -12.22
CA VAL A 79 -1.84 3.44 -12.32
C VAL A 79 -3.16 4.15 -12.60
N SER A 80 -3.55 5.12 -11.77
CA SER A 80 -4.80 5.87 -11.95
C SER A 80 -4.92 6.46 -13.36
N ALA A 81 -3.85 7.06 -13.89
CA ALA A 81 -3.84 7.64 -15.24
C ALA A 81 -4.07 6.62 -16.37
N GLN A 82 -3.82 5.33 -16.17
CA GLN A 82 -4.10 4.27 -17.15
C GLN A 82 -5.57 3.85 -17.19
N PHE A 83 -6.29 4.06 -16.08
CA PHE A 83 -7.70 3.67 -15.91
C PHE A 83 -8.64 4.89 -15.87
N SER A 84 -8.11 6.10 -16.13
CA SER A 84 -8.84 7.38 -16.21
C SER A 84 -9.55 7.61 -17.54
#